data_AF-A0A961AHI7-F1
#
_entry.id   AF-A0A961AHI7-F1
#
_cell.length_a   1.000
_cell.length_b   1.000
_cell.length_c   1.000
_cell.angle_alpha   90.00
_cell.angle_beta   90.00
_cell.angle_gamma   90.00
#
_symmetry.space_group_name_H-M   'P 1'
#
loop_
_entity.id
_entity.type
_entity.pdbx_description
1 polymer ?
#
loop_
_entity_poly.entity_id
_entity_poly.type
_entity_poly.pdbx_seq_one_letter_code
_entity_poly.pdbx_strand_id
1 'polypeptide(L)'
;MIAARSHTRRALLALTLFPTLSALADWPQWRGPTRGGVSTDTTPIADHFASDDPQPLWTSDFIPSDHYGGHGSPIVAGERVFLSVVWHDRVPSEQREIDTEVMQQVNYRGTSPELTTKLEEARLNLSPRLRGAKLDAWIDEWVKTNMSEKDQLALGSWAASRFRAGATAFPLDELAKVAKRQDKPFANADALRAWMAEENLSEKLQEKLLSAIPNTIKVAKDTLVCLDLATGKELWKFEAEGKPTGRKSSSTAAVIDGRVYAVGSTHLYAVNAETGELLWKTPLPGNGPAASPLVVDDTVYVAAGVAMAFDAATGTQRWKQDSARGDTASPQWWQPESGDPVLLFTGSKDIYGLQPSTGKVLWQMPGGGQSTPVTSADWMVLYSSSGELGLAACRHQPDKAPEVAWSDFWVARRYSGSPIIHDGCVYLTCGNKHQCLDLATGTLHWSETVNSTITSPILADGKLLVFENNGSHLRIIQADPAGYQQIARLKVSGMGCTSPALSNGRLIVRQKEALACFDLRPQP
;
A
#
# COMPACT_ATOMS: atom_id res chain seq x y z
N MET A 1 -24.62 -79.47 -9.70
CA MET A 1 -23.31 -78.79 -9.57
C MET A 1 -23.00 -78.10 -10.88
N ILE A 2 -23.29 -76.80 -10.96
CA ILE A 2 -23.09 -75.96 -12.14
C ILE A 2 -21.80 -75.19 -11.92
N ALA A 3 -20.77 -75.43 -12.73
CA ALA A 3 -19.52 -74.68 -12.71
C ALA A 3 -19.48 -73.74 -13.92
N ALA A 4 -19.69 -72.45 -13.67
CA ALA A 4 -19.53 -71.38 -14.64
C ALA A 4 -18.05 -70.97 -14.74
N ARG A 5 -17.49 -70.97 -15.95
CA ARG A 5 -16.17 -70.40 -16.27
C ARG A 5 -16.32 -68.90 -16.49
N SER A 6 -15.65 -68.08 -15.68
CA SER A 6 -15.56 -66.63 -15.89
C SER A 6 -14.30 -66.29 -16.69
N HIS A 7 -14.47 -65.42 -17.69
CA HIS A 7 -13.40 -64.87 -18.52
C HIS A 7 -12.74 -63.68 -17.81
N THR A 8 -11.46 -63.77 -17.50
CA THR A 8 -10.65 -62.63 -17.03
C THR A 8 -10.16 -61.80 -18.23
N ARG A 9 -10.78 -60.64 -18.45
CA ARG A 9 -10.22 -59.59 -19.33
C ARG A 9 -9.15 -58.81 -18.56
N ARG A 10 -7.89 -58.88 -19.00
CA ARG A 10 -6.82 -57.98 -18.54
C ARG A 10 -7.03 -56.61 -19.20
N ALA A 11 -7.40 -55.60 -18.42
CA ALA A 11 -7.35 -54.21 -18.85
C ALA A 11 -5.93 -53.69 -18.66
N LEU A 12 -5.27 -53.29 -19.75
CA LEU A 12 -4.04 -52.50 -19.69
C LEU A 12 -4.43 -51.09 -19.24
N LEU A 13 -3.99 -50.69 -18.04
CA LEU A 13 -4.08 -49.31 -17.58
C LEU A 13 -2.97 -48.51 -18.28
N ALA A 14 -3.32 -47.72 -19.29
CA ALA A 14 -2.40 -46.75 -19.85
C ALA A 14 -2.27 -45.59 -18.86
N LEU A 15 -1.14 -45.50 -18.16
CA LEU A 15 -0.78 -44.33 -17.36
C LEU A 15 -0.46 -43.19 -18.33
N THR A 16 -1.42 -42.31 -18.58
CA THR A 16 -1.15 -41.02 -19.21
C THR A 16 -0.46 -40.14 -18.18
N LEU A 17 0.86 -40.04 -18.28
CA LEU A 17 1.64 -38.99 -17.61
C LEU A 17 1.17 -37.65 -18.17
N PHE A 18 0.31 -36.95 -17.42
CA PHE A 18 0.14 -35.53 -17.63
C PHE A 18 1.49 -34.87 -17.31
N PRO A 19 2.06 -34.04 -18.19
CA PRO A 19 3.16 -33.20 -17.79
C PRO A 19 2.61 -32.33 -16.65
N THR A 20 3.20 -32.47 -15.46
CA THR A 20 3.09 -31.44 -14.45
C THR A 20 3.63 -30.18 -15.11
N LEU A 21 2.75 -29.25 -15.51
CA LEU A 21 3.19 -27.89 -15.70
C LEU A 21 3.91 -27.54 -14.39
N SER A 22 5.22 -27.36 -14.46
CA SER A 22 5.93 -26.69 -13.39
C SER A 22 5.21 -25.36 -13.29
N ALA A 23 4.36 -25.20 -12.27
CA ALA A 23 3.73 -23.92 -12.01
C ALA A 23 4.90 -22.95 -11.91
N LEU A 24 4.93 -21.97 -12.81
CA LEU A 24 5.92 -20.91 -12.73
C LEU A 24 5.83 -20.32 -11.33
N ALA A 25 6.96 -19.85 -10.79
CA ALA A 25 7.02 -19.27 -9.46
C ALA A 25 6.24 -17.94 -9.44
N ASP A 26 4.92 -18.03 -9.38
CA ASP A 26 4.01 -16.92 -9.54
C ASP A 26 3.94 -16.06 -8.27
N TRP A 27 3.69 -14.78 -8.48
CA TRP A 27 3.42 -13.78 -7.46
C TRP A 27 2.06 -13.13 -7.74
N PRO A 28 0.96 -13.91 -7.70
CA PRO A 28 -0.30 -13.56 -8.35
C PRO A 28 -1.11 -12.48 -7.63
N GLN A 29 -0.83 -12.25 -6.35
CA GLN A 29 -1.55 -11.29 -5.51
C GLN A 29 -0.56 -10.38 -4.80
N TRP A 30 -1.06 -9.28 -4.23
CA TRP A 30 -0.26 -8.41 -3.38
C TRP A 30 0.38 -9.22 -2.24
N ARG A 31 1.72 -9.15 -2.13
CA ARG A 31 2.55 -9.96 -1.22
C ARG A 31 2.52 -11.48 -1.47
N GLY A 32 2.33 -11.88 -2.73
CA GLY A 32 2.54 -13.25 -3.18
C GLY A 32 1.31 -14.14 -3.01
N PRO A 33 1.47 -15.46 -3.23
CA PRO A 33 0.34 -16.39 -3.35
C PRO A 33 -0.54 -16.47 -2.08
N THR A 34 0.06 -16.32 -0.91
CA THR A 34 -0.64 -16.34 0.40
C THR A 34 -0.84 -14.95 1.00
N ARG A 35 -0.34 -13.91 0.33
CA ARG A 35 -0.25 -12.51 0.83
C ARG A 35 0.58 -12.32 2.11
N GLY A 36 1.26 -13.38 2.55
CA GLY A 36 2.16 -13.39 3.69
C GLY A 36 3.54 -12.80 3.39
N GLY A 37 3.83 -12.43 2.14
CA GLY A 37 5.15 -11.97 1.71
C GLY A 37 6.17 -13.09 1.57
N VAL A 38 5.73 -14.36 1.52
CA VAL A 38 6.59 -15.53 1.40
C VAL A 38 6.51 -16.08 -0.03
N SER A 39 7.67 -16.20 -0.67
CA SER A 39 7.80 -16.80 -1.99
C SER A 39 7.71 -18.31 -1.91
N THR A 40 6.99 -18.91 -2.86
CA THR A 40 7.04 -20.35 -3.13
C THR A 40 8.06 -20.71 -4.20
N ASP A 41 8.73 -19.69 -4.77
CA ASP A 41 9.87 -19.87 -5.67
C ASP A 41 11.01 -20.57 -4.95
N THR A 42 11.58 -21.61 -5.58
CA THR A 42 12.75 -22.34 -5.08
C THR A 42 14.04 -21.92 -5.79
N THR A 43 13.94 -20.96 -6.72
CA THR A 43 15.11 -20.39 -7.39
C THR A 43 16.03 -19.74 -6.36
N PRO A 44 17.32 -20.14 -6.29
CA PRO A 44 18.26 -19.55 -5.35
C PRO A 44 18.44 -18.05 -5.57
N ILE A 45 18.61 -17.31 -4.47
CA ILE A 45 18.99 -15.90 -4.46
C ILE A 45 20.47 -15.82 -4.10
N ALA A 46 21.24 -15.06 -4.88
CA ALA A 46 22.68 -14.96 -4.74
C ALA A 46 23.11 -14.49 -3.35
N ASP A 47 24.17 -15.12 -2.81
CA ASP A 47 24.83 -14.69 -1.58
C ASP A 47 25.87 -13.58 -1.82
N HIS A 48 26.23 -13.35 -3.09
CA HIS A 48 27.20 -12.34 -3.51
C HIS A 48 26.77 -11.72 -4.84
N PHE A 49 26.99 -10.41 -4.97
CA PHE A 49 26.67 -9.63 -6.18
C PHE A 49 27.92 -8.94 -6.69
N ALA A 50 28.08 -8.86 -8.02
CA ALA A 50 29.24 -8.22 -8.65
C ALA A 50 29.29 -6.69 -8.43
N SER A 51 28.16 -6.07 -8.10
CA SER A 51 28.00 -4.63 -7.91
C SER A 51 26.83 -4.34 -6.97
N ASP A 52 26.97 -3.30 -6.15
CA ASP A 52 25.88 -2.74 -5.35
C ASP A 52 24.93 -1.84 -6.17
N ASP A 53 25.22 -1.58 -7.46
CA ASP A 53 24.36 -0.86 -8.41
C ASP A 53 24.11 -1.75 -9.64
N PRO A 54 23.35 -2.85 -9.50
CA PRO A 54 23.09 -3.78 -10.59
C PRO A 54 22.28 -3.11 -11.69
N GLN A 55 22.61 -3.40 -12.95
CA GLN A 55 21.81 -2.94 -14.07
C GLN A 55 20.54 -3.79 -14.18
N PRO A 56 19.36 -3.19 -14.43
CA PRO A 56 18.16 -3.97 -14.68
C PRO A 56 18.31 -4.76 -16.00
N LEU A 57 17.72 -5.96 -16.04
CA LEU A 57 17.56 -6.74 -17.26
C LEU A 57 16.75 -5.98 -18.30
N TRP A 58 15.75 -5.24 -17.83
CA TRP A 58 14.94 -4.33 -18.64
C TRP A 58 14.27 -3.28 -17.74
N THR A 59 13.92 -2.16 -18.36
CA THR A 59 13.03 -1.14 -17.81
C THR A 59 11.90 -0.95 -18.82
N SER A 60 10.65 -0.91 -18.35
CA SER A 60 9.47 -0.74 -19.21
C SER A 60 9.42 0.66 -19.82
N ASP A 61 8.49 0.85 -20.75
CA ASP A 61 8.02 2.17 -21.15
C ASP A 61 7.40 2.93 -19.96
N PHE A 62 7.11 4.22 -20.19
CA PHE A 62 6.59 5.13 -19.16
C PHE A 62 5.26 4.64 -18.56
N ILE A 63 5.22 4.56 -17.23
CA ILE A 63 3.99 4.32 -16.45
C ILE A 63 3.99 5.25 -15.24
N PRO A 64 3.03 6.19 -15.11
CA PRO A 64 3.04 7.23 -14.09
C PRO A 64 2.83 6.67 -12.69
N SER A 65 3.30 7.40 -11.68
CA SER A 65 3.10 7.09 -10.26
C SER A 65 2.75 8.34 -9.45
N ASP A 66 2.78 8.26 -8.12
CA ASP A 66 2.52 9.37 -7.21
C ASP A 66 1.16 10.04 -7.50
N HIS A 67 1.15 11.36 -7.73
CA HIS A 67 -0.05 12.13 -8.03
C HIS A 67 -0.66 11.79 -9.40
N TYR A 68 0.06 11.08 -10.25
CA TYR A 68 -0.35 10.76 -11.62
C TYR A 68 -0.69 9.28 -11.86
N GLY A 69 -0.35 8.39 -10.93
CA GLY A 69 -0.60 6.96 -11.09
C GLY A 69 -0.83 6.19 -9.79
N GLY A 70 -0.59 6.85 -8.65
CA GLY A 70 -0.59 6.22 -7.34
C GLY A 70 0.60 5.30 -7.08
N HIS A 71 0.44 4.38 -6.13
CA HIS A 71 1.52 3.51 -5.61
C HIS A 71 1.18 2.01 -5.69
N GLY A 72 0.42 1.61 -6.71
CA GLY A 72 0.17 0.19 -6.99
C GLY A 72 1.49 -0.58 -7.15
N SER A 73 1.51 -1.82 -6.65
CA SER A 73 2.66 -2.72 -6.77
C SER A 73 2.50 -3.65 -7.97
N PRO A 74 3.60 -4.15 -8.58
CA PRO A 74 3.50 -5.17 -9.61
C PRO A 74 3.11 -6.53 -9.02
N ILE A 75 2.54 -7.39 -9.85
CA ILE A 75 2.35 -8.82 -9.62
C ILE A 75 2.84 -9.61 -10.83
N VAL A 76 3.15 -10.89 -10.65
CA VAL A 76 3.63 -11.77 -11.73
C VAL A 76 2.76 -13.02 -11.76
N ALA A 77 2.29 -13.40 -12.94
CA ALA A 77 1.61 -14.67 -13.16
C ALA A 77 2.04 -15.24 -14.51
N GLY A 78 2.60 -16.44 -14.49
CA GLY A 78 3.32 -17.02 -15.60
C GLY A 78 4.44 -16.11 -16.11
N GLU A 79 4.49 -15.92 -17.43
CA GLU A 79 5.48 -15.07 -18.10
C GLU A 79 5.04 -13.59 -18.20
N ARG A 80 4.09 -13.16 -17.37
CA ARG A 80 3.47 -11.83 -17.46
C ARG A 80 3.60 -11.06 -16.16
N VAL A 81 3.90 -9.77 -16.28
CA VAL A 81 3.89 -8.79 -15.19
C VAL A 81 2.67 -7.92 -15.35
N PHE A 82 1.91 -7.69 -14.28
CA PHE A 82 0.73 -6.83 -14.30
C PHE A 82 0.89 -5.67 -13.33
N LEU A 83 0.39 -4.50 -13.72
CA LEU A 83 0.35 -3.31 -12.89
C LEU A 83 -0.92 -2.51 -13.14
N SER A 84 -1.70 -2.30 -12.08
CA SER A 84 -2.86 -1.41 -12.08
C SER A 84 -2.47 -0.02 -11.59
N VAL A 85 -2.90 1.01 -12.33
CA VAL A 85 -2.73 2.43 -11.96
C VAL A 85 -4.00 3.22 -12.26
N VAL A 86 -4.22 4.31 -11.53
CA VAL A 86 -5.17 5.35 -11.95
C VAL A 86 -4.35 6.40 -12.68
N TRP A 87 -4.34 6.32 -14.00
CA TRP A 87 -3.50 7.14 -14.87
C TRP A 87 -4.12 8.52 -15.03
N HIS A 88 -3.53 9.52 -14.40
CA HIS A 88 -3.99 10.90 -14.48
C HIS A 88 -3.32 11.63 -15.63
N ASP A 89 -4.06 12.56 -16.22
CA ASP A 89 -3.56 13.52 -17.19
C ASP A 89 -4.16 14.90 -16.90
N ARG A 90 -3.64 15.93 -17.56
CA ARG A 90 -4.12 17.30 -17.48
C ARG A 90 -4.53 17.77 -18.85
N VAL A 91 -5.80 18.12 -18.99
CA VAL A 91 -6.36 18.66 -20.24
C VAL A 91 -6.67 20.14 -20.09
N PRO A 92 -6.43 20.97 -21.13
CA PRO A 92 -6.84 22.37 -21.12
C PRO A 92 -8.31 22.53 -20.76
N SER A 93 -8.62 23.53 -19.94
CA SER A 93 -10.00 23.83 -19.54
C SER A 93 -10.17 25.29 -19.19
N GLU A 94 -11.35 25.83 -19.42
CA GLU A 94 -11.73 27.15 -18.89
C GLU A 94 -11.94 27.09 -17.38
N GLN A 95 -12.38 25.95 -16.86
CA GLN A 95 -12.63 25.77 -15.43
C GLN A 95 -11.35 25.99 -14.61
N ARG A 96 -11.53 26.52 -13.40
CA ARG A 96 -10.45 26.71 -12.43
C ARG A 96 -10.80 25.96 -11.16
N GLU A 97 -9.83 25.32 -10.55
CA GLU A 97 -10.04 24.54 -9.34
C GLU A 97 -8.89 24.75 -8.37
N ILE A 98 -9.24 24.92 -7.10
CA ILE A 98 -8.29 24.92 -5.99
C ILE A 98 -8.22 23.47 -5.50
N ASP A 99 -7.21 22.74 -5.94
CA ASP A 99 -7.01 21.34 -5.55
C ASP A 99 -5.99 21.23 -4.39
N THR A 100 -5.69 20.00 -3.98
CA THR A 100 -4.71 19.73 -2.92
C THR A 100 -3.30 20.25 -3.26
N GLU A 101 -2.87 20.26 -4.53
CA GLU A 101 -1.56 20.78 -4.93
C GLU A 101 -1.51 22.31 -4.76
N VAL A 102 -2.58 23.01 -5.15
CA VAL A 102 -2.73 24.46 -4.92
C VAL A 102 -2.67 24.76 -3.43
N MET A 103 -3.38 23.99 -2.59
CA MET A 103 -3.37 24.18 -1.13
C MET A 103 -1.98 23.96 -0.50
N GLN A 104 -1.19 23.02 -1.04
CA GLN A 104 0.20 22.82 -0.63
C GLN A 104 1.10 24.00 -1.03
N GLN A 105 0.90 24.58 -2.21
CA GLN A 105 1.67 25.74 -2.68
C GLN A 105 1.41 27.01 -1.87
N VAL A 106 0.24 27.15 -1.27
CA VAL A 106 -0.07 28.24 -0.32
C VAL A 106 0.25 27.89 1.14
N ASN A 107 0.85 26.72 1.38
CA ASN A 107 1.32 26.23 2.68
C ASN A 107 0.24 26.20 3.78
N TYR A 108 -0.98 25.79 3.41
CA TYR A 108 -2.07 25.66 4.37
C TYR A 108 -2.14 24.24 4.96
N ARG A 109 -2.35 24.16 6.29
CA ARG A 109 -2.82 22.95 6.97
C ARG A 109 -3.92 23.36 7.95
N GLY A 110 -4.99 22.57 8.01
CA GLY A 110 -6.06 22.77 8.98
C GLY A 110 -5.60 22.47 10.40
N THR A 111 -6.03 23.27 11.37
CA THR A 111 -5.75 23.10 12.79
C THR A 111 -6.95 23.56 13.63
N SER A 112 -6.95 23.31 14.94
CA SER A 112 -8.03 23.76 15.82
C SER A 112 -8.10 25.30 15.83
N PRO A 113 -9.29 25.89 16.06
CA PRO A 113 -9.41 27.34 16.18
C PRO A 113 -8.47 27.93 17.23
N GLU A 114 -8.34 27.26 18.37
CA GLU A 114 -7.46 27.66 19.47
C GLU A 114 -5.98 27.71 19.06
N LEU A 115 -5.50 26.65 18.39
CA LEU A 115 -4.11 26.60 17.93
C LEU A 115 -3.87 27.57 16.77
N THR A 116 -4.87 27.80 15.91
CA THR A 116 -4.82 28.82 14.84
C THR A 116 -4.53 30.19 15.43
N THR A 117 -5.30 30.60 16.45
CA THR A 117 -5.13 31.90 17.12
C THR A 117 -3.75 32.03 17.74
N LYS A 118 -3.33 31.03 18.53
CA LYS A 118 -2.00 31.04 19.17
C LYS A 118 -0.85 31.15 18.16
N LEU A 119 -0.93 30.39 17.05
CA LEU A 119 0.08 30.41 15.99
C LEU A 119 0.19 31.80 15.35
N GLU A 120 -0.95 32.42 15.01
CA GLU A 120 -0.98 33.73 14.36
C GLU A 120 -0.50 34.85 15.29
N GLU A 121 -0.95 34.86 16.54
CA GLU A 121 -0.50 35.82 17.54
C GLU A 121 1.02 35.73 17.77
N ALA A 122 1.55 34.51 17.93
CA ALA A 122 2.98 34.32 18.12
C ALA A 122 3.78 34.71 16.87
N ARG A 123 3.29 34.35 15.67
CA ARG A 123 3.94 34.67 14.40
C ARG A 123 4.02 36.18 14.15
N LEU A 124 2.95 36.92 14.43
CA LEU A 124 2.89 38.36 14.23
C LEU A 124 3.74 39.13 15.26
N ASN A 125 3.91 38.59 16.46
CA ASN A 125 4.71 39.19 17.53
C ASN A 125 6.18 38.74 17.53
N LEU A 126 6.63 37.99 16.53
CA LEU A 126 8.03 37.56 16.41
C LEU A 126 8.96 38.77 16.23
N SER A 127 9.99 38.85 17.08
CA SER A 127 11.00 39.90 16.97
C SER A 127 11.74 39.81 15.62
N PRO A 128 11.85 40.90 14.85
CA PRO A 128 12.61 40.92 13.59
C PRO A 128 14.10 40.56 13.72
N ARG A 129 14.63 40.63 14.96
CA ARG A 129 16.02 40.29 15.31
C ARG A 129 16.22 38.81 15.62
N LEU A 130 15.14 38.04 15.81
CA LEU A 130 15.20 36.61 16.09
C LEU A 130 15.42 35.84 14.79
N ARG A 131 16.64 35.32 14.58
CA ARG A 131 17.05 34.65 13.32
C ARG A 131 18.03 33.52 13.57
N GLY A 132 18.19 32.64 12.58
CA GLY A 132 19.10 31.49 12.62
C GLY A 132 18.82 30.58 13.82
N ALA A 133 19.88 30.04 14.42
CA ALA A 133 19.78 29.10 15.55
C ALA A 133 18.95 29.62 16.74
N LYS A 134 18.91 30.95 16.97
CA LYS A 134 18.07 31.52 18.02
C LYS A 134 16.58 31.43 17.71
N LEU A 135 16.21 31.58 16.45
CA LEU A 135 14.83 31.39 16.00
C LEU A 135 14.46 29.91 16.09
N ASP A 136 15.32 29.00 15.67
CA ASP A 136 15.06 27.57 15.75
C ASP A 136 14.85 27.12 17.21
N ALA A 137 15.71 27.55 18.13
CA ALA A 137 15.54 27.26 19.56
C ALA A 137 14.23 27.82 20.15
N TRP A 138 13.82 29.02 19.72
CA TRP A 138 12.53 29.59 20.13
C TRP A 138 11.35 28.81 19.55
N ILE A 139 11.43 28.38 18.29
CA ILE A 139 10.39 27.58 17.64
C ILE A 139 10.22 26.26 18.37
N ASP A 140 11.31 25.56 18.67
CA ASP A 140 11.28 24.27 19.37
C ASP A 140 10.60 24.40 20.73
N GLU A 141 10.95 25.44 21.49
CA GLU A 141 10.34 25.70 22.80
C GLU A 141 8.86 26.10 22.68
N TRP A 142 8.51 26.92 21.68
CA TRP A 142 7.13 27.33 21.44
C TRP A 142 6.26 26.14 21.09
N VAL A 143 6.72 25.28 20.17
CA VAL A 143 6.02 24.07 19.72
C VAL A 143 5.82 23.12 20.90
N LYS A 144 6.86 22.90 21.71
CA LYS A 144 6.80 22.05 22.90
C LYS A 144 5.79 22.55 23.94
N THR A 145 5.71 23.86 24.14
CA THR A 145 4.87 24.48 25.18
C THR A 145 3.41 24.64 24.76
N ASN A 146 3.15 24.87 23.46
CA ASN A 146 1.82 25.30 22.98
C ASN A 146 1.04 24.23 22.22
N MET A 147 1.68 23.11 21.86
CA MET A 147 1.06 22.05 21.06
C MET A 147 1.02 20.74 21.83
N SER A 148 -0.07 19.98 21.70
CA SER A 148 -0.14 18.61 22.21
C SER A 148 0.89 17.72 21.51
N GLU A 149 1.33 16.61 22.12
CA GLU A 149 2.25 15.67 21.46
C GLU A 149 1.74 15.22 20.07
N LYS A 150 0.43 15.00 19.96
CA LYS A 150 -0.22 14.67 18.69
C LYS A 150 -0.04 15.78 17.65
N ASP A 151 -0.24 17.04 18.04
CA ASP A 151 -0.10 18.18 17.14
C ASP A 151 1.36 18.44 16.80
N GLN A 152 2.29 18.28 17.74
CA GLN A 152 3.72 18.39 17.48
C GLN A 152 4.14 17.42 16.37
N LEU A 153 3.70 16.17 16.47
CA LEU A 153 3.98 15.14 15.48
C LEU A 153 3.28 15.37 14.13
N ALA A 154 2.10 16.02 14.10
CA ALA A 154 1.33 16.23 12.88
C ALA A 154 1.63 17.56 12.15
N LEU A 155 1.92 18.61 12.92
CA LEU A 155 1.92 20.00 12.50
C LEU A 155 3.18 20.77 12.92
N GLY A 156 4.05 20.22 13.78
CA GLY A 156 5.20 20.95 14.33
C GLY A 156 6.14 21.50 13.26
N SER A 157 6.50 20.70 12.25
CA SER A 157 7.33 21.14 11.13
C SER A 157 6.67 22.20 10.26
N TRP A 158 5.34 22.14 10.10
CA TRP A 158 4.56 23.14 9.39
C TRP A 158 4.46 24.46 10.18
N ALA A 159 4.20 24.40 11.48
CA ALA A 159 4.21 25.57 12.37
C ALA A 159 5.58 26.27 12.33
N ALA A 160 6.67 25.50 12.43
CA ALA A 160 8.04 25.99 12.28
C ALA A 160 8.27 26.71 10.94
N SER A 161 7.79 26.14 9.83
CA SER A 161 7.85 26.78 8.50
C SER A 161 7.12 28.14 8.50
N ARG A 162 5.96 28.25 9.15
CA ARG A 162 5.23 29.52 9.26
C ARG A 162 5.96 30.55 10.09
N PHE A 163 6.58 30.17 11.21
CA PHE A 163 7.38 31.09 12.02
C PHE A 163 8.62 31.59 11.29
N ARG A 164 9.30 30.73 10.52
CA ARG A 164 10.43 31.14 9.68
C ARG A 164 10.04 32.13 8.58
N ALA A 165 8.84 31.97 8.02
CA ALA A 165 8.27 32.95 7.09
C ALA A 165 7.85 34.25 7.80
N GLY A 166 7.50 34.20 9.09
CA GLY A 166 7.12 35.38 9.87
C GLY A 166 5.99 36.14 9.19
N ALA A 167 6.13 37.47 9.05
CA ALA A 167 5.14 38.34 8.42
C ALA A 167 4.83 38.01 6.94
N THR A 168 5.69 37.26 6.24
CA THR A 168 5.44 36.91 4.82
C THR A 168 4.54 35.69 4.65
N ALA A 169 4.25 34.94 5.72
CA ALA A 169 3.27 33.86 5.66
C ALA A 169 1.87 34.44 5.45
N PHE A 170 1.08 33.85 4.54
CA PHE A 170 -0.32 34.22 4.35
C PHE A 170 -1.12 33.96 5.64
N PRO A 171 -2.00 34.89 6.05
CA PRO A 171 -2.83 34.72 7.23
C PRO A 171 -3.68 33.44 7.19
N LEU A 172 -3.75 32.70 8.31
CA LEU A 172 -4.51 31.43 8.37
C LEU A 172 -6.02 31.61 8.17
N ASP A 173 -6.57 32.76 8.53
CA ASP A 173 -7.99 33.09 8.31
C ASP A 173 -8.31 33.26 6.81
N GLU A 174 -7.44 33.95 6.05
CA GLU A 174 -7.53 34.01 4.59
C GLU A 174 -7.41 32.60 3.97
N LEU A 175 -6.40 31.84 4.36
CA LEU A 175 -6.20 30.48 3.84
C LEU A 175 -7.36 29.53 4.22
N ALA A 176 -8.02 29.75 5.36
CA ALA A 176 -9.21 28.99 5.74
C ALA A 176 -10.41 29.29 4.82
N LYS A 177 -10.55 30.52 4.30
CA LYS A 177 -11.55 30.84 3.26
C LYS A 177 -11.27 30.08 1.98
N VAL A 178 -10.01 30.07 1.54
CA VAL A 178 -9.55 29.30 0.37
C VAL A 178 -9.82 27.81 0.54
N ALA A 179 -9.52 27.24 1.72
CA ALA A 179 -9.77 25.85 2.03
C ALA A 179 -11.25 25.45 1.95
N LYS A 180 -12.19 26.33 2.32
CA LYS A 180 -13.63 26.08 2.18
C LYS A 180 -14.08 25.95 0.73
N ARG A 181 -13.29 26.48 -0.22
CA ARG A 181 -13.52 26.46 -1.66
C ARG A 181 -12.71 25.36 -2.38
N GLN A 182 -11.89 24.60 -1.65
CA GLN A 182 -11.12 23.48 -2.18
C GLN A 182 -12.06 22.43 -2.82
N ASP A 183 -11.63 21.85 -3.93
CA ASP A 183 -12.32 20.80 -4.70
C ASP A 183 -13.73 21.22 -5.19
N LYS A 184 -13.96 22.53 -5.32
CA LYS A 184 -15.20 23.10 -5.87
C LYS A 184 -14.87 23.99 -7.09
N PRO A 185 -15.05 23.48 -8.32
CA PRO A 185 -14.65 24.19 -9.54
C PRO A 185 -15.35 25.55 -9.72
N PHE A 186 -14.63 26.49 -10.32
CA PHE A 186 -15.13 27.72 -10.91
C PHE A 186 -15.34 27.50 -12.41
N ALA A 187 -16.40 28.11 -12.97
CA ALA A 187 -16.69 28.00 -14.39
C ALA A 187 -15.53 28.51 -15.27
N ASN A 188 -14.89 29.61 -14.86
CA ASN A 188 -13.75 30.19 -15.56
C ASN A 188 -12.84 31.04 -14.65
N ALA A 189 -11.79 31.62 -15.23
CA ALA A 189 -10.86 32.50 -14.53
C ALA A 189 -11.52 33.78 -13.97
N ASP A 190 -12.54 34.32 -14.63
CA ASP A 190 -13.23 35.53 -14.17
C ASP A 190 -14.08 35.25 -12.94
N ALA A 191 -14.78 34.10 -12.91
CA ALA A 191 -15.49 33.63 -11.74
C ALA A 191 -14.56 33.41 -10.53
N LEU A 192 -13.34 32.89 -10.76
CA LEU A 192 -12.32 32.77 -9.71
C LEU A 192 -11.91 34.16 -9.18
N ARG A 193 -11.63 35.14 -10.07
CA ARG A 193 -11.24 36.51 -9.66
C ARG A 193 -12.36 37.20 -8.88
N ALA A 194 -13.59 37.10 -9.36
CA ALA A 194 -14.76 37.68 -8.71
C ALA A 194 -14.93 37.16 -7.28
N TRP A 195 -14.81 35.84 -7.10
CA TRP A 195 -14.88 35.23 -5.76
C TRP A 195 -13.75 35.69 -4.84
N MET A 196 -12.50 35.76 -5.33
CA MET A 196 -11.38 36.24 -4.50
C MET A 196 -11.58 37.70 -4.03
N ALA A 197 -12.19 38.53 -4.89
CA ALA A 197 -12.56 39.89 -4.54
C ALA A 197 -13.71 39.94 -3.51
N GLU A 198 -14.74 39.10 -3.69
CA GLU A 198 -15.87 38.99 -2.75
C GLU A 198 -15.42 38.55 -1.34
N GLU A 199 -14.47 37.61 -1.25
CA GLU A 199 -13.90 37.13 0.01
C GLU A 199 -12.91 38.12 0.64
N ASN A 200 -12.61 39.24 -0.03
CA ASN A 200 -11.61 40.24 0.34
C ASN A 200 -10.24 39.61 0.64
N LEU A 201 -9.74 38.73 -0.25
CA LEU A 201 -8.40 38.17 -0.11
C LEU A 201 -7.33 39.22 -0.43
N SER A 202 -6.21 39.18 0.28
CA SER A 202 -5.07 40.07 0.04
C SER A 202 -4.52 39.91 -1.38
N GLU A 203 -4.09 41.01 -2.01
CA GLU A 203 -3.56 41.01 -3.39
C GLU A 203 -2.46 39.96 -3.58
N LYS A 204 -1.55 39.83 -2.61
CA LYS A 204 -0.48 38.82 -2.64
C LYS A 204 -1.01 37.39 -2.68
N LEU A 205 -2.08 37.08 -1.94
CA LEU A 205 -2.69 35.76 -1.96
C LEU A 205 -3.42 35.52 -3.29
N GLN A 206 -4.11 36.53 -3.83
CA GLN A 206 -4.75 36.44 -5.14
C GLN A 206 -3.74 36.13 -6.24
N GLU A 207 -2.62 36.86 -6.29
CA GLU A 207 -1.52 36.62 -7.23
C GLU A 207 -0.97 35.20 -7.10
N LYS A 208 -0.74 34.73 -5.86
CA LYS A 208 -0.26 33.38 -5.61
C LYS A 208 -1.24 32.32 -6.09
N LEU A 209 -2.55 32.50 -5.84
CA LEU A 209 -3.58 31.58 -6.29
C LEU A 209 -3.67 31.56 -7.82
N LEU A 210 -3.63 32.71 -8.48
CA LEU A 210 -3.65 32.78 -9.95
C LEU A 210 -2.43 32.12 -10.60
N SER A 211 -1.26 32.20 -9.94
CA SER A 211 -0.04 31.51 -10.41
C SER A 211 -0.06 30.01 -10.09
N ALA A 212 -0.69 29.59 -9.00
CA ALA A 212 -0.72 28.20 -8.58
C ALA A 212 -1.83 27.39 -9.27
N ILE A 213 -2.97 28.04 -9.57
CA ILE A 213 -4.13 27.39 -10.18
C ILE A 213 -3.88 27.27 -11.69
N PRO A 214 -3.80 26.03 -12.20
CA PRO A 214 -3.53 25.77 -13.61
C PRO A 214 -4.72 26.15 -14.51
N ASN A 215 -4.46 26.34 -15.80
CA ASN A 215 -5.47 26.41 -16.86
C ASN A 215 -5.88 25.03 -17.41
N THR A 216 -5.67 23.99 -16.62
CA THR A 216 -5.96 22.58 -16.95
C THR A 216 -6.73 21.94 -15.82
N ILE A 217 -7.62 21.00 -16.13
CA ILE A 217 -8.24 20.12 -15.12
C ILE A 217 -7.58 18.74 -15.15
N LYS A 218 -7.65 18.03 -14.02
CA LYS A 218 -7.22 16.64 -13.95
C LYS A 218 -8.30 15.73 -14.54
N VAL A 219 -7.89 14.83 -15.40
CA VAL A 219 -8.68 13.68 -15.88
C VAL A 219 -7.95 12.41 -15.51
N ALA A 220 -8.63 11.27 -15.49
CA ALA A 220 -7.97 10.00 -15.22
C ALA A 220 -8.62 8.83 -15.95
N LYS A 221 -7.82 7.79 -16.16
CA LYS A 221 -8.26 6.47 -16.62
C LYS A 221 -7.82 5.40 -15.64
N ASP A 222 -8.72 4.49 -15.30
CA ASP A 222 -8.35 3.27 -14.61
C ASP A 222 -7.63 2.38 -15.62
N THR A 223 -6.35 2.10 -15.39
CA THR A 223 -5.47 1.45 -16.37
C THR A 223 -4.84 0.20 -15.79
N LEU A 224 -4.80 -0.86 -16.59
CA LEU A 224 -4.06 -2.08 -16.29
C LEU A 224 -3.09 -2.37 -17.43
N VAL A 225 -1.81 -2.44 -17.11
CA VAL A 225 -0.74 -2.74 -18.06
C VAL A 225 -0.28 -4.18 -17.83
N CYS A 226 -0.13 -4.93 -18.93
CA CYS A 226 0.49 -6.24 -18.93
C CYS A 226 1.78 -6.20 -19.74
N LEU A 227 2.88 -6.63 -19.12
CA LEU A 227 4.19 -6.69 -19.74
C LEU A 227 4.68 -8.14 -19.84
N ASP A 228 5.50 -8.40 -20.83
CA ASP A 228 6.28 -9.63 -20.92
C ASP A 228 7.39 -9.65 -19.86
N LEU A 229 7.45 -10.71 -19.05
CA LEU A 229 8.40 -10.83 -17.94
C LEU A 229 9.87 -10.89 -18.40
N ALA A 230 10.12 -11.37 -19.62
CA ALA A 230 11.47 -11.51 -20.15
C ALA A 230 12.05 -10.21 -20.71
N THR A 231 11.18 -9.35 -21.28
CA THR A 231 11.60 -8.20 -22.06
C THR A 231 11.11 -6.86 -21.52
N GLY A 232 10.11 -6.85 -20.63
CA GLY A 232 9.49 -5.65 -20.11
C GLY A 232 8.60 -4.91 -21.10
N LYS A 233 8.39 -5.49 -22.31
CA LYS A 233 7.56 -4.89 -23.35
C LYS A 233 6.08 -5.05 -23.05
N GLU A 234 5.29 -4.04 -23.39
CA GLU A 234 3.83 -4.12 -23.29
C GLU A 234 3.28 -5.22 -24.20
N LEU A 235 2.53 -6.14 -23.61
CA LEU A 235 1.74 -7.15 -24.33
C LEU A 235 0.36 -6.61 -24.66
N TRP A 236 -0.26 -5.95 -23.68
CA TRP A 236 -1.53 -5.26 -23.83
C TRP A 236 -1.72 -4.22 -22.73
N LYS A 237 -2.63 -3.28 -22.99
CA LYS A 237 -3.09 -2.27 -22.05
C LYS A 237 -4.61 -2.17 -22.08
N PHE A 238 -5.21 -2.28 -20.90
CA PHE A 238 -6.63 -2.02 -20.70
C PHE A 238 -6.83 -0.63 -20.10
N GLU A 239 -7.83 0.09 -20.57
CA GLU A 239 -8.23 1.39 -20.04
C GLU A 239 -9.76 1.47 -19.87
N ALA A 240 -10.19 2.04 -18.75
CA ALA A 240 -11.57 2.42 -18.52
C ALA A 240 -11.65 3.86 -17.98
N GLU A 241 -12.82 4.48 -18.12
CA GLU A 241 -13.09 5.76 -17.47
C GLU A 241 -12.83 5.66 -15.96
N GLY A 242 -12.02 6.59 -15.46
CA GLY A 242 -11.66 6.72 -14.05
C GLY A 242 -11.81 8.16 -13.56
N LYS A 243 -11.52 8.37 -12.29
CA LYS A 243 -11.53 9.69 -11.65
C LYS A 243 -10.18 10.01 -11.02
N PRO A 244 -9.78 11.29 -11.00
CA PRO A 244 -8.62 11.71 -10.27
C PRO A 244 -8.71 11.36 -8.77
N THR A 245 -7.74 10.59 -8.30
CA THR A 245 -7.58 10.13 -6.91
C THR A 245 -6.23 10.53 -6.31
N GLY A 246 -5.31 10.99 -7.16
CA GLY A 246 -3.93 11.32 -6.81
C GLY A 246 -3.18 10.12 -6.26
N ARG A 247 -2.34 10.35 -5.23
CA ARG A 247 -1.50 9.32 -4.62
C ARG A 247 -2.26 8.20 -3.88
N LYS A 248 -3.57 8.32 -3.69
CA LYS A 248 -4.36 7.37 -2.87
C LYS A 248 -4.59 6.03 -3.57
N SER A 249 -4.51 6.00 -4.90
CA SER A 249 -4.69 4.78 -5.69
C SER A 249 -3.47 3.87 -5.59
N SER A 250 -3.39 3.11 -4.51
CA SER A 250 -2.28 2.19 -4.23
C SER A 250 -2.66 0.71 -4.34
N SER A 251 -3.89 0.43 -4.81
CA SER A 251 -4.38 -0.93 -4.98
C SER A 251 -3.54 -1.70 -6.00
N THR A 252 -3.17 -2.92 -5.63
CA THR A 252 -2.44 -3.87 -6.47
C THR A 252 -3.42 -4.92 -6.97
N ALA A 253 -3.41 -5.18 -8.28
CA ALA A 253 -4.26 -6.20 -8.88
C ALA A 253 -3.98 -7.61 -8.31
N ALA A 254 -4.89 -8.54 -8.60
CA ALA A 254 -4.73 -9.98 -8.36
C ALA A 254 -4.96 -10.75 -9.67
N VAL A 255 -4.21 -11.82 -9.92
CA VAL A 255 -4.40 -12.70 -11.08
C VAL A 255 -4.68 -14.11 -10.60
N ILE A 256 -5.89 -14.61 -10.86
CA ILE A 256 -6.30 -15.98 -10.51
C ILE A 256 -7.11 -16.54 -11.68
N ASP A 257 -6.84 -17.78 -12.06
CA ASP A 257 -7.57 -18.54 -13.09
C ASP A 257 -7.78 -17.76 -14.40
N GLY A 258 -6.69 -17.18 -14.92
CA GLY A 258 -6.68 -16.46 -16.20
C GLY A 258 -7.41 -15.11 -16.18
N ARG A 259 -7.74 -14.58 -15.00
CA ARG A 259 -8.41 -13.27 -14.84
C ARG A 259 -7.59 -12.35 -13.97
N VAL A 260 -7.49 -11.09 -14.38
CA VAL A 260 -6.91 -10.02 -13.56
C VAL A 260 -8.05 -9.24 -12.91
N TYR A 261 -8.04 -9.15 -11.59
CA TYR A 261 -8.99 -8.39 -10.78
C TYR A 261 -8.30 -7.14 -10.26
N ALA A 262 -8.84 -5.97 -10.58
CA ALA A 262 -8.26 -4.70 -10.17
C ALA A 262 -9.32 -3.76 -9.62
N VAL A 263 -8.94 -3.03 -8.58
CA VAL A 263 -9.76 -1.96 -8.03
C VAL A 263 -9.21 -0.63 -8.57
N GLY A 264 -10.05 0.03 -9.37
CA GLY A 264 -9.75 1.33 -9.94
C GLY A 264 -10.15 2.49 -9.02
N SER A 265 -10.30 3.67 -9.60
CA SER A 265 -10.77 4.87 -8.92
C SER A 265 -12.20 4.73 -8.39
N THR A 266 -13.09 4.02 -9.08
CA THR A 266 -14.53 4.03 -8.75
C THR A 266 -15.21 2.66 -8.92
N HIS A 267 -14.47 1.65 -9.36
CA HIS A 267 -15.04 0.35 -9.73
C HIS A 267 -14.06 -0.78 -9.42
N LEU A 268 -14.60 -1.97 -9.17
CA LEU A 268 -13.90 -3.23 -9.30
C LEU A 268 -14.12 -3.73 -10.73
N TYR A 269 -13.09 -4.25 -11.39
CA TYR A 269 -13.24 -4.85 -12.71
C TYR A 269 -12.37 -6.08 -12.84
N ALA A 270 -12.78 -6.98 -13.73
CA ALA A 270 -11.98 -8.11 -14.16
C ALA A 270 -11.74 -8.06 -15.66
N VAL A 271 -10.51 -8.36 -16.06
CA VAL A 271 -10.14 -8.55 -17.46
C VAL A 271 -9.54 -9.94 -17.66
N ASN A 272 -9.55 -10.42 -18.90
CA ASN A 272 -8.80 -11.61 -19.29
C ASN A 272 -7.28 -11.33 -19.16
N ALA A 273 -6.55 -12.22 -18.47
CA ALA A 273 -5.12 -12.03 -18.20
C ALA A 273 -4.24 -12.17 -19.45
N GLU A 274 -4.71 -12.86 -20.48
CA GLU A 274 -3.99 -13.05 -21.74
C GLU A 274 -4.25 -11.92 -22.73
N THR A 275 -5.50 -11.45 -22.85
CA THR A 275 -5.91 -10.49 -23.89
C THR A 275 -6.16 -9.08 -23.39
N GLY A 276 -6.35 -8.88 -22.09
CA GLY A 276 -6.75 -7.58 -21.51
C GLY A 276 -8.23 -7.23 -21.74
N GLU A 277 -9.02 -8.13 -22.34
CA GLU A 277 -10.44 -7.87 -22.60
C GLU A 277 -11.26 -7.79 -21.32
N LEU A 278 -12.12 -6.78 -21.22
CA LEU A 278 -13.03 -6.60 -20.09
C LEU A 278 -14.03 -7.76 -20.00
N LEU A 279 -14.06 -8.42 -18.85
CA LEU A 279 -15.03 -9.48 -18.55
C LEU A 279 -16.24 -8.91 -17.83
N TRP A 280 -16.02 -8.09 -16.79
CA TRP A 280 -17.07 -7.42 -16.05
C TRP A 280 -16.53 -6.19 -15.30
N LYS A 281 -17.44 -5.28 -14.93
CA LYS A 281 -17.14 -4.06 -14.15
C LYS A 281 -18.28 -3.77 -13.20
N THR A 282 -17.95 -3.54 -11.93
CA THR A 282 -18.90 -3.29 -10.84
C THR A 282 -18.56 -1.99 -10.11
N PRO A 283 -19.51 -1.04 -9.95
CA PRO A 283 -19.29 0.19 -9.19
C PRO A 283 -18.95 -0.06 -7.72
N LEU A 284 -18.07 0.77 -7.17
CA LEU A 284 -17.71 0.78 -5.75
C LEU A 284 -18.09 2.10 -5.08
N PRO A 285 -18.43 2.10 -3.78
CA PRO A 285 -18.88 3.29 -3.06
C PRO A 285 -17.76 4.28 -2.69
N GLY A 286 -16.52 4.08 -3.15
CA GLY A 286 -15.34 4.88 -2.79
C GLY A 286 -14.60 5.48 -3.98
N ASN A 287 -13.76 6.49 -3.72
CA ASN A 287 -12.92 7.16 -4.72
C ASN A 287 -11.44 6.77 -4.53
N GLY A 288 -11.06 5.62 -5.09
CA GLY A 288 -9.69 5.09 -5.13
C GLY A 288 -9.24 4.46 -3.82
N PRO A 289 -9.82 3.32 -3.40
CA PRO A 289 -9.32 2.61 -2.22
C PRO A 289 -7.87 2.14 -2.45
N ALA A 290 -7.06 2.21 -1.40
CA ALA A 290 -5.66 1.80 -1.44
C ALA A 290 -5.49 0.28 -1.23
N ALA A 291 -6.47 -0.36 -0.59
CA ALA A 291 -6.47 -1.79 -0.35
C ALA A 291 -6.53 -2.61 -1.66
N SER A 292 -5.77 -3.69 -1.69
CA SER A 292 -5.68 -4.62 -2.82
C SER A 292 -6.75 -5.72 -2.70
N PRO A 293 -7.49 -6.07 -3.76
CA PRO A 293 -8.48 -7.16 -3.73
C PRO A 293 -7.80 -8.48 -3.34
N LEU A 294 -8.49 -9.30 -2.56
CA LEU A 294 -8.13 -10.69 -2.25
C LEU A 294 -9.02 -11.61 -3.08
N VAL A 295 -8.43 -12.56 -3.77
CA VAL A 295 -9.17 -13.58 -4.52
C VAL A 295 -8.89 -14.94 -3.89
N VAL A 296 -9.96 -15.62 -3.48
CA VAL A 296 -9.92 -16.99 -2.97
C VAL A 296 -11.07 -17.73 -3.63
N ASP A 297 -10.74 -18.84 -4.29
CA ASP A 297 -11.68 -19.63 -5.07
C ASP A 297 -12.52 -18.76 -6.03
N ASP A 298 -13.84 -18.78 -5.88
CA ASP A 298 -14.80 -18.11 -6.73
C ASP A 298 -15.20 -16.71 -6.23
N THR A 299 -14.47 -16.14 -5.27
CA THR A 299 -14.85 -14.90 -4.58
C THR A 299 -13.73 -13.87 -4.55
N VAL A 300 -14.09 -12.62 -4.86
CA VAL A 300 -13.23 -11.44 -4.75
C VAL A 300 -13.66 -10.62 -3.53
N TYR A 301 -12.77 -10.47 -2.56
CA TYR A 301 -12.97 -9.68 -1.35
C TYR A 301 -12.29 -8.31 -1.49
N VAL A 302 -13.02 -7.25 -1.17
CA VAL A 302 -12.57 -5.86 -1.35
C VAL A 302 -12.81 -5.04 -0.10
N ALA A 303 -11.86 -4.15 0.21
CA ALA A 303 -12.00 -3.08 1.20
C ALA A 303 -12.21 -1.74 0.50
N ALA A 304 -13.45 -1.31 0.35
CA ALA A 304 -13.83 -0.06 -0.31
C ALA A 304 -14.66 0.82 0.64
N GLY A 305 -14.02 1.26 1.72
CA GLY A 305 -14.66 1.93 2.85
C GLY A 305 -15.35 0.96 3.82
N VAL A 306 -15.80 -0.18 3.32
CA VAL A 306 -16.35 -1.33 4.05
C VAL A 306 -15.88 -2.64 3.42
N ALA A 307 -16.03 -3.75 4.14
CA ALA A 307 -15.81 -5.08 3.60
C ALA A 307 -16.93 -5.49 2.62
N MET A 308 -16.53 -6.01 1.46
CA MET A 308 -17.43 -6.44 0.39
C MET A 308 -16.90 -7.73 -0.24
N ALA A 309 -17.80 -8.57 -0.74
CA ALA A 309 -17.44 -9.73 -1.56
C ALA A 309 -18.24 -9.76 -2.86
N PHE A 310 -17.59 -10.23 -3.91
CA PHE A 310 -18.14 -10.34 -5.25
C PHE A 310 -17.85 -11.73 -5.81
N ASP A 311 -18.77 -12.22 -6.63
CA ASP A 311 -18.55 -13.40 -7.45
C ASP A 311 -17.44 -13.13 -8.48
N ALA A 312 -16.41 -13.97 -8.51
CA ALA A 312 -15.24 -13.77 -9.35
C ALA A 312 -15.55 -13.90 -10.85
N ALA A 313 -16.51 -14.74 -11.23
CA ALA A 313 -16.86 -14.95 -12.62
C ALA A 313 -17.69 -13.80 -13.20
N THR A 314 -18.58 -13.21 -12.39
CA THR A 314 -19.62 -12.27 -12.87
C THR A 314 -19.46 -10.84 -12.34
N GLY A 315 -18.69 -10.64 -11.27
CA GLY A 315 -18.59 -9.36 -10.58
C GLY A 315 -19.83 -9.01 -9.73
N THR A 316 -20.78 -9.94 -9.58
CA THR A 316 -22.01 -9.72 -8.81
C THR A 316 -21.68 -9.64 -7.32
N GLN A 317 -22.15 -8.61 -6.62
CA GLN A 317 -21.95 -8.49 -5.17
C GLN A 317 -22.65 -9.64 -4.44
N ARG A 318 -21.90 -10.44 -3.69
CA ARG A 318 -22.41 -11.51 -2.82
C ARG A 318 -22.90 -10.95 -1.49
N TRP A 319 -22.10 -10.10 -0.87
CA TRP A 319 -22.45 -9.44 0.39
C TRP A 319 -21.67 -8.14 0.60
N LYS A 320 -22.15 -7.33 1.54
CA LYS A 320 -21.54 -6.09 2.03
C LYS A 320 -21.69 -6.02 3.54
N GLN A 321 -20.64 -5.67 4.28
CA GLN A 321 -20.64 -5.58 5.73
C GLN A 321 -20.33 -4.16 6.21
N ASP A 322 -21.35 -3.42 6.67
CA ASP A 322 -21.25 -1.99 6.98
C ASP A 322 -20.48 -1.65 8.27
N SER A 323 -20.31 -2.62 9.18
CA SER A 323 -19.59 -2.43 10.45
C SER A 323 -18.07 -2.57 10.30
N ALA A 324 -17.61 -3.42 9.38
CA ALA A 324 -16.19 -3.65 9.09
C ALA A 324 -15.68 -2.56 8.13
N ARG A 325 -15.23 -1.43 8.67
CA ARG A 325 -14.86 -0.23 7.91
C ARG A 325 -13.35 -0.10 7.70
N GLY A 326 -12.94 0.12 6.46
CA GLY A 326 -11.53 0.21 6.05
C GLY A 326 -11.36 0.28 4.54
N ASP A 327 -10.27 0.90 4.10
CA ASP A 327 -9.95 1.12 2.68
C ASP A 327 -8.45 1.10 2.37
N THR A 328 -7.59 0.89 3.38
CA THR A 328 -6.13 0.99 3.24
C THR A 328 -5.42 -0.35 3.40
N ALA A 329 -5.62 -1.03 4.53
CA ALA A 329 -5.11 -2.37 4.73
C ALA A 329 -5.96 -3.35 3.90
N SER A 330 -5.30 -4.35 3.31
CA SER A 330 -5.96 -5.25 2.39
C SER A 330 -6.60 -6.43 3.11
N PRO A 331 -7.70 -7.02 2.59
CA PRO A 331 -8.25 -8.25 3.16
C PRO A 331 -7.23 -9.40 3.15
N GLN A 332 -7.25 -10.23 4.18
CA GLN A 332 -6.34 -11.38 4.34
C GLN A 332 -7.14 -12.65 4.63
N TRP A 333 -6.77 -13.76 4.00
CA TRP A 333 -7.32 -15.07 4.31
C TRP A 333 -6.59 -15.69 5.49
N TRP A 334 -7.34 -16.22 6.45
CA TRP A 334 -6.80 -17.02 7.55
C TRP A 334 -7.46 -18.39 7.58
N GLN A 335 -6.69 -19.43 7.30
CA GLN A 335 -7.09 -20.81 7.51
C GLN A 335 -6.38 -21.33 8.78
N PRO A 336 -7.00 -21.23 9.97
CA PRO A 336 -6.47 -21.87 11.17
C PRO A 336 -6.54 -23.40 11.03
N GLU A 337 -5.66 -24.11 11.72
CA GLU A 337 -5.74 -25.57 11.84
C GLU A 337 -6.85 -25.96 12.81
N SER A 338 -7.14 -25.08 13.75
CA SER A 338 -8.11 -25.26 14.82
C SER A 338 -9.55 -24.88 14.46
N GLY A 339 -9.86 -24.50 13.21
CA GLY A 339 -11.23 -24.13 12.85
C GLY A 339 -11.49 -23.76 11.39
N ASP A 340 -12.68 -23.19 11.17
CA ASP A 340 -13.12 -22.72 9.86
C ASP A 340 -12.33 -21.49 9.39
N PRO A 341 -12.21 -21.27 8.07
CA PRO A 341 -11.55 -20.08 7.55
C PRO A 341 -12.22 -18.77 7.97
N VAL A 342 -11.39 -17.79 8.27
CA VAL A 342 -11.78 -16.43 8.66
C VAL A 342 -11.22 -15.44 7.65
N LEU A 343 -12.09 -14.56 7.15
CA LEU A 343 -11.66 -13.41 6.37
C LEU A 343 -11.28 -12.27 7.33
N LEU A 344 -10.01 -11.90 7.34
CA LEU A 344 -9.50 -10.80 8.14
C LEU A 344 -9.66 -9.48 7.39
N PHE A 345 -10.18 -8.47 8.10
CA PHE A 345 -10.38 -7.14 7.57
C PHE A 345 -9.88 -6.09 8.57
N THR A 346 -8.95 -5.25 8.16
CA THR A 346 -8.31 -4.27 9.05
C THR A 346 -8.87 -2.87 8.82
N GLY A 347 -9.51 -2.33 9.85
CA GLY A 347 -9.97 -0.96 9.88
C GLY A 347 -8.93 0.00 10.48
N SER A 348 -9.34 1.25 10.71
CA SER A 348 -8.45 2.27 11.26
C SER A 348 -8.07 2.04 12.73
N LYS A 349 -8.98 1.45 13.52
CA LYS A 349 -8.78 1.17 14.96
C LYS A 349 -8.80 -0.30 15.31
N ASP A 350 -9.63 -1.06 14.60
CA ASP A 350 -9.96 -2.43 14.91
C ASP A 350 -9.61 -3.34 13.73
N ILE A 351 -9.48 -4.62 14.03
CA ILE A 351 -9.48 -5.71 13.06
C ILE A 351 -10.71 -6.60 13.28
N TYR A 352 -11.29 -7.05 12.19
CA TYR A 352 -12.49 -7.88 12.16
C TYR A 352 -12.16 -9.24 11.58
N GLY A 353 -12.71 -10.29 12.20
CA GLY A 353 -12.83 -11.60 11.58
C GLY A 353 -14.23 -11.78 11.05
N LEU A 354 -14.35 -12.03 9.76
CA LEU A 354 -15.62 -12.20 9.07
C LEU A 354 -15.75 -13.65 8.57
N GLN A 355 -16.97 -14.17 8.59
CA GLN A 355 -17.29 -15.40 7.89
C GLN A 355 -17.21 -15.14 6.37
N PRO A 356 -16.34 -15.84 5.61
CA PRO A 356 -16.11 -15.49 4.21
C PRO A 356 -17.35 -15.58 3.32
N SER A 357 -18.23 -16.57 3.55
CA SER A 357 -19.41 -16.81 2.72
C SER A 357 -20.53 -15.79 2.90
N THR A 358 -20.65 -15.17 4.08
CA THR A 358 -21.79 -14.29 4.43
C THR A 358 -21.38 -12.86 4.77
N GLY A 359 -20.10 -12.62 5.06
CA GLY A 359 -19.61 -11.35 5.59
C GLY A 359 -20.02 -11.11 7.05
N LYS A 360 -20.63 -12.08 7.74
CA LYS A 360 -21.01 -11.96 9.15
C LYS A 360 -19.76 -11.73 10.00
N VAL A 361 -19.79 -10.69 10.85
CA VAL A 361 -18.73 -10.46 11.84
C VAL A 361 -18.76 -11.59 12.86
N LEU A 362 -17.68 -12.38 12.92
CA LEU A 362 -17.46 -13.42 13.92
C LEU A 362 -16.91 -12.79 15.20
N TRP A 363 -15.97 -11.86 15.05
CA TRP A 363 -15.34 -11.14 16.14
C TRP A 363 -14.75 -9.81 15.68
N GLN A 364 -14.48 -8.93 16.64
CA GLN A 364 -13.79 -7.66 16.47
C GLN A 364 -12.83 -7.47 17.65
N MET A 365 -11.64 -6.97 17.38
CA MET A 365 -10.66 -6.65 18.42
C MET A 365 -9.81 -5.42 18.06
N PRO A 366 -9.17 -4.76 19.04
CA PRO A 366 -8.17 -3.73 18.75
C PRO A 366 -7.04 -4.30 17.88
N GLY A 367 -6.52 -3.51 16.95
CA GLY A 367 -5.45 -3.97 16.04
C GLY A 367 -5.37 -3.27 14.69
N GLY A 368 -6.20 -2.23 14.48
CA GLY A 368 -6.27 -1.49 13.22
C GLY A 368 -4.99 -0.74 12.84
N GLY A 369 -4.98 -0.20 11.63
CA GLY A 369 -3.82 0.52 11.11
C GLY A 369 -3.74 0.44 9.59
N GLN A 370 -2.51 0.49 9.07
CA GLN A 370 -2.25 0.40 7.63
C GLN A 370 -1.55 -0.92 7.25
N SER A 371 -0.97 -1.62 8.23
CA SER A 371 -0.40 -2.95 8.04
C SER A 371 -1.50 -3.99 7.83
N THR A 372 -1.33 -4.83 6.82
CA THR A 372 -2.15 -6.05 6.68
C THR A 372 -1.58 -7.13 7.60
N PRO A 373 -2.41 -7.87 8.37
CA PRO A 373 -1.95 -9.01 9.18
C PRO A 373 -1.28 -10.08 8.32
N VAL A 374 -0.44 -10.90 8.95
CA VAL A 374 0.04 -12.16 8.38
C VAL A 374 -0.40 -13.32 9.24
N THR A 375 -0.63 -14.46 8.59
CA THR A 375 -1.18 -15.65 9.23
C THR A 375 -0.33 -16.87 8.90
N SER A 376 -0.25 -17.81 9.84
CA SER A 376 0.43 -19.09 9.68
C SER A 376 -0.17 -20.10 10.65
N ALA A 377 -0.86 -21.12 10.14
CA ALA A 377 -1.65 -22.04 10.95
C ALA A 377 -2.54 -21.26 11.94
N ASP A 378 -2.50 -21.58 13.23
CA ASP A 378 -3.27 -20.91 14.27
C ASP A 378 -2.73 -19.54 14.71
N TRP A 379 -1.69 -19.01 14.05
CA TRP A 379 -1.13 -17.71 14.37
C TRP A 379 -1.61 -16.61 13.42
N MET A 380 -1.89 -15.45 14.01
CA MET A 380 -2.05 -14.17 13.33
C MET A 380 -1.10 -13.15 13.95
N VAL A 381 -0.31 -12.46 13.15
CA VAL A 381 0.57 -11.37 13.62
C VAL A 381 0.09 -10.04 13.07
N LEU A 382 -0.07 -9.08 13.98
CA LEU A 382 -0.57 -7.73 13.75
C LEU A 382 0.51 -6.71 14.00
N TYR A 383 0.55 -5.66 13.18
CA TYR A 383 1.29 -4.44 13.49
C TYR A 383 0.34 -3.24 13.49
N SER A 384 -0.18 -2.96 14.68
CA SER A 384 -1.21 -1.96 14.94
C SER A 384 -0.59 -0.63 15.33
N SER A 385 -1.11 0.45 14.75
CA SER A 385 -0.88 1.81 15.25
C SER A 385 -2.02 2.30 16.16
N SER A 386 -2.99 1.43 16.46
CA SER A 386 -4.17 1.69 17.29
C SER A 386 -4.04 1.04 18.66
N GLY A 387 -4.46 1.77 19.69
CA GLY A 387 -4.44 1.31 21.08
C GLY A 387 -3.03 1.02 21.58
N GLU A 388 -2.92 0.18 22.61
CA GLU A 388 -1.63 -0.23 23.21
C GLU A 388 -1.09 -1.54 22.60
N LEU A 389 -1.61 -2.00 21.46
CA LEU A 389 -1.27 -3.34 20.93
C LEU A 389 0.11 -3.38 20.25
N GLY A 390 0.45 -2.37 19.45
CA GLY A 390 1.69 -2.35 18.66
C GLY A 390 1.90 -3.60 17.80
N LEU A 391 3.07 -4.22 17.90
CA LEU A 391 3.32 -5.54 17.30
C LEU A 391 2.78 -6.62 18.22
N ALA A 392 1.88 -7.48 17.73
CA ALA A 392 1.31 -8.55 18.54
C ALA A 392 1.17 -9.85 17.74
N ALA A 393 1.35 -10.98 18.43
CA ALA A 393 0.93 -12.27 17.93
C ALA A 393 -0.32 -12.74 18.67
N CYS A 394 -1.27 -13.26 17.91
CA CYS A 394 -2.52 -13.77 18.40
C CYS A 394 -2.72 -15.23 17.98
N ARG A 395 -3.29 -16.04 18.88
CA ARG A 395 -3.70 -17.41 18.62
C ARG A 395 -5.16 -17.46 18.25
N HIS A 396 -5.49 -18.25 17.22
CA HIS A 396 -6.88 -18.53 16.88
C HIS A 396 -7.63 -19.13 18.08
N GLN A 397 -8.88 -18.70 18.25
CA GLN A 397 -9.83 -19.32 19.15
C GLN A 397 -11.11 -19.63 18.38
N PRO A 398 -11.62 -20.87 18.42
CA PRO A 398 -12.92 -21.19 17.84
C PRO A 398 -14.02 -20.28 18.42
N ASP A 399 -14.83 -19.70 17.53
CA ASP A 399 -15.99 -18.86 17.84
C ASP A 399 -15.72 -17.61 18.70
N LYS A 400 -14.45 -17.20 18.84
CA LYS A 400 -14.05 -16.03 19.66
C LYS A 400 -13.03 -15.18 18.94
N ALA A 401 -12.82 -13.97 19.45
CA ALA A 401 -11.67 -13.18 19.05
C ALA A 401 -10.37 -13.95 19.37
N PRO A 402 -9.34 -13.87 18.52
CA PRO A 402 -8.04 -14.44 18.78
C PRO A 402 -7.48 -14.01 20.14
N GLU A 403 -6.84 -14.94 20.85
CA GLU A 403 -6.14 -14.62 22.09
C GLU A 403 -4.84 -13.89 21.79
N VAL A 404 -4.60 -12.73 22.40
CA VAL A 404 -3.30 -12.06 22.30
C VAL A 404 -2.30 -12.86 23.15
N ALA A 405 -1.37 -13.56 22.50
CA ALA A 405 -0.33 -14.30 23.21
C ALA A 405 0.72 -13.36 23.79
N TRP A 406 1.08 -12.33 23.03
CA TRP A 406 1.96 -11.25 23.45
C TRP A 406 1.75 -9.99 22.60
N SER A 407 2.16 -8.85 23.12
CA SER A 407 2.15 -7.56 22.43
C SER A 407 3.32 -6.68 22.88
N ASP A 408 3.94 -5.97 21.94
CA ASP A 408 4.97 -4.97 22.18
C ASP A 408 4.56 -3.63 21.54
N PHE A 409 4.09 -2.72 22.39
CA PHE A 409 3.63 -1.40 21.98
C PHE A 409 4.77 -0.49 21.46
N TRP A 410 5.98 -0.61 22.01
CA TRP A 410 7.07 0.34 21.73
C TRP A 410 7.64 0.19 20.32
N VAL A 411 7.31 -0.92 19.65
CA VAL A 411 7.62 -1.15 18.24
C VAL A 411 6.72 -0.29 17.33
N ALA A 412 5.55 0.15 17.78
CA ALA A 412 4.59 0.95 17.01
C ALA A 412 5.12 2.34 16.65
N ARG A 413 5.66 2.49 15.45
CA ARG A 413 5.91 3.79 14.80
C ARG A 413 4.93 3.98 13.65
N ARG A 414 4.69 5.25 13.26
CA ARG A 414 3.79 5.63 12.15
C ARG A 414 4.05 4.88 10.83
N TYR A 415 5.22 4.29 10.67
CA TYR A 415 5.64 3.60 9.48
C TYR A 415 5.31 2.10 9.57
N SER A 416 4.12 1.71 9.13
CA SER A 416 3.62 0.32 9.22
C SER A 416 3.79 -0.47 7.93
N GLY A 417 4.81 -1.34 7.90
CA GLY A 417 4.92 -2.43 6.93
C GLY A 417 4.41 -3.74 7.53
N SER A 418 3.93 -4.67 6.70
CA SER A 418 3.45 -5.97 7.17
C SER A 418 4.62 -6.90 7.53
N PRO A 419 4.56 -7.63 8.67
CA PRO A 419 5.62 -8.54 9.09
C PRO A 419 5.66 -9.85 8.26
N ILE A 420 6.67 -10.67 8.48
CA ILE A 420 6.81 -12.05 7.96
C ILE A 420 6.78 -13.02 9.14
N ILE A 421 6.11 -14.16 8.95
CA ILE A 421 6.28 -15.33 9.81
C ILE A 421 7.15 -16.35 9.07
N HIS A 422 8.23 -16.80 9.70
CA HIS A 422 9.11 -17.84 9.15
C HIS A 422 9.85 -18.56 10.26
N ASP A 423 9.85 -19.89 10.21
CA ASP A 423 10.59 -20.78 11.12
C ASP A 423 10.43 -20.43 12.59
N GLY A 424 9.16 -20.24 13.00
CA GLY A 424 8.80 -19.92 14.39
C GLY A 424 9.16 -18.49 14.81
N CYS A 425 9.55 -17.62 13.87
CA CYS A 425 9.93 -16.24 14.14
C CYS A 425 9.02 -15.23 13.42
N VAL A 426 8.94 -14.03 13.99
CA VAL A 426 8.32 -12.84 13.41
C VAL A 426 9.43 -11.87 13.01
N TYR A 427 9.49 -11.54 11.72
CA TYR A 427 10.40 -10.54 11.18
C TYR A 427 9.62 -9.26 10.86
N LEU A 428 10.03 -8.15 11.47
CA LEU A 428 9.48 -6.83 11.20
C LEU A 428 10.58 -5.89 10.71
N THR A 429 10.43 -5.40 9.48
CA THR A 429 11.49 -4.65 8.77
C THR A 429 11.04 -3.25 8.35
N CYS A 430 10.29 -2.55 9.20
CA CYS A 430 9.72 -1.24 8.89
C CYS A 430 10.21 -0.15 9.86
N GLY A 431 10.09 1.11 9.43
CA GLY A 431 10.53 2.25 10.24
C GLY A 431 12.05 2.28 10.36
N ASN A 432 12.59 2.57 11.55
CA ASN A 432 14.04 2.74 11.74
C ASN A 432 14.75 1.50 12.30
N LYS A 433 14.11 0.33 12.26
CA LYS A 433 14.66 -0.92 12.81
C LYS A 433 14.28 -2.11 11.95
N HIS A 434 15.15 -3.12 11.94
CA HIS A 434 14.80 -4.49 11.57
C HIS A 434 14.85 -5.33 12.85
N GLN A 435 13.87 -6.19 13.05
CA GLN A 435 13.76 -7.01 14.26
C GLN A 435 13.31 -8.43 13.93
N CYS A 436 13.81 -9.38 14.73
CA CYS A 436 13.35 -10.75 14.77
C CYS A 436 12.94 -11.10 16.20
N LEU A 437 11.74 -11.66 16.34
CA LEU A 437 11.16 -12.07 17.62
C LEU A 437 10.67 -13.51 17.50
N ASP A 438 10.73 -14.26 18.60
CA ASP A 438 10.09 -15.56 18.69
C ASP A 438 8.57 -15.40 18.54
N LEU A 439 7.95 -16.18 17.65
CA LEU A 439 6.51 -16.10 17.35
C LEU A 439 5.65 -16.45 18.57
N ALA A 440 6.10 -17.39 19.39
CA ALA A 440 5.29 -17.90 20.49
C ALA A 440 5.32 -16.99 21.72
N THR A 441 6.46 -16.36 21.99
CA THR A 441 6.74 -15.66 23.23
C THR A 441 6.93 -14.15 23.07
N GLY A 442 7.21 -13.68 21.84
CA GLY A 442 7.57 -12.29 21.58
C GLY A 442 8.97 -11.94 22.08
N THR A 443 9.78 -12.93 22.46
CA THR A 443 11.15 -12.71 22.91
C THR A 443 11.99 -12.17 21.75
N LEU A 444 12.64 -11.02 21.94
CA LEU A 444 13.51 -10.43 20.94
C LEU A 444 14.77 -11.29 20.74
N HIS A 445 14.97 -11.81 19.53
CA HIS A 445 16.21 -12.47 19.13
C HIS A 445 17.29 -11.45 18.77
N TRP A 446 16.95 -10.50 17.91
CA TRP A 446 17.83 -9.39 17.54
C TRP A 446 17.05 -8.16 17.07
N SER A 447 17.69 -6.99 17.16
CA SER A 447 17.18 -5.71 16.66
C SER A 447 18.34 -4.88 16.12
N GLU A 448 18.25 -4.46 14.86
CA GLU A 448 19.26 -3.64 14.19
C GLU A 448 18.68 -2.28 13.81
N THR A 449 19.47 -1.20 13.94
CA THR A 449 19.01 0.16 13.59
C THR A 449 19.38 0.47 12.16
N VAL A 450 18.37 0.65 11.31
CA VAL A 450 18.54 0.83 9.87
C VAL A 450 17.61 1.91 9.34
N ASN A 451 17.95 2.53 8.22
CA ASN A 451 17.08 3.50 7.56
C ASN A 451 16.06 2.80 6.64
N SER A 452 15.16 2.02 7.24
CA SER A 452 14.05 1.36 6.55
C SER A 452 12.84 2.29 6.39
N THR A 453 11.80 1.82 5.68
CA THR A 453 10.59 2.61 5.40
C THR A 453 9.30 1.82 5.61
N ILE A 454 8.20 2.19 4.93
CA ILE A 454 6.87 1.58 5.06
C ILE A 454 6.67 0.38 4.15
N THR A 455 7.71 -0.43 3.99
CA THR A 455 7.73 -1.50 2.98
C THR A 455 7.55 -2.85 3.64
N SER A 456 6.68 -3.67 3.04
CA SER A 456 6.52 -5.06 3.44
C SER A 456 7.58 -5.89 2.72
N PRO A 457 8.41 -6.68 3.44
CA PRO A 457 9.49 -7.43 2.83
C PRO A 457 8.96 -8.66 2.08
N ILE A 458 9.84 -9.26 1.25
CA ILE A 458 9.66 -10.59 0.66
C ILE A 458 10.61 -11.56 1.34
N LEU A 459 10.14 -12.75 1.71
CA LEU A 459 10.98 -13.88 2.07
C LEU A 459 11.13 -14.81 0.87
N ALA A 460 12.36 -15.10 0.46
CA ALA A 460 12.67 -16.08 -0.58
C ALA A 460 14.04 -16.71 -0.31
N ASP A 461 14.17 -18.02 -0.51
CA ASP A 461 15.44 -18.74 -0.36
C ASP A 461 16.12 -18.48 1.01
N GLY A 462 15.32 -18.45 2.09
CA GLY A 462 15.79 -18.15 3.46
C GLY A 462 16.28 -16.71 3.67
N LYS A 463 16.06 -15.80 2.72
CA LYS A 463 16.52 -14.40 2.75
C LYS A 463 15.33 -13.44 2.72
N LEU A 464 15.42 -12.37 3.50
CA LEU A 464 14.48 -11.25 3.46
C LEU A 464 15.00 -10.17 2.50
N LEU A 465 14.16 -9.82 1.54
CA LEU A 465 14.34 -8.75 0.58
C LEU A 465 13.57 -7.52 1.08
N VAL A 466 14.30 -6.50 1.52
CA VAL A 466 13.76 -5.34 2.24
C VAL A 466 14.11 -4.05 1.54
N PHE A 467 13.13 -3.20 1.26
CA PHE A 467 13.40 -1.86 0.77
C PHE A 467 13.85 -0.90 1.87
N GLU A 468 14.88 -0.11 1.56
CA GLU A 468 15.42 0.95 2.40
C GLU A 468 15.40 2.29 1.67
N ASN A 469 15.61 3.39 2.43
CA ASN A 469 15.75 4.73 1.87
C ASN A 469 14.61 5.07 0.87
N ASN A 470 13.38 4.82 1.28
CA ASN A 470 12.15 5.00 0.49
C ASN A 470 12.18 4.21 -0.83
N GLY A 471 12.60 2.94 -0.78
CA GLY A 471 12.61 2.04 -1.93
C GLY A 471 13.85 2.13 -2.82
N SER A 472 14.69 3.15 -2.63
CA SER A 472 15.86 3.36 -3.51
C SER A 472 16.88 2.21 -3.44
N HIS A 473 16.93 1.50 -2.31
CA HIS A 473 17.81 0.36 -2.12
C HIS A 473 17.04 -0.88 -1.68
N LEU A 474 17.49 -2.03 -2.13
CA LEU A 474 17.11 -3.34 -1.66
C LEU A 474 18.21 -3.88 -0.75
N ARG A 475 17.90 -4.06 0.52
CA ARG A 475 18.73 -4.84 1.43
C ARG A 475 18.30 -6.30 1.39
N ILE A 476 19.28 -7.20 1.30
CA ILE A 476 19.10 -8.63 1.43
C ILE A 476 19.71 -9.03 2.77
N ILE A 477 18.91 -9.63 3.65
CA ILE A 477 19.36 -10.12 4.96
C ILE A 477 19.02 -11.61 5.09
N GLN A 478 19.85 -12.36 5.81
CA GLN A 478 19.53 -13.74 6.16
C GLN A 478 18.35 -13.75 7.14
N ALA A 479 17.36 -14.62 6.91
CA ALA A 479 16.28 -14.85 7.86
C ALA A 479 16.74 -15.90 8.89
N ASP A 480 17.57 -15.47 9.84
CA ASP A 480 18.12 -16.33 10.89
C ASP A 480 17.89 -15.72 12.28
N PRO A 481 17.23 -16.42 13.22
CA PRO A 481 17.09 -15.94 14.60
C PRO A 481 18.41 -15.86 15.36
N ALA A 482 19.48 -16.53 14.93
CA ALA A 482 20.78 -16.49 15.61
C ALA A 482 21.44 -15.09 15.56
N GLY A 483 21.11 -14.27 14.56
CA GLY A 483 21.63 -12.91 14.47
C GLY A 483 21.29 -12.19 13.17
N TYR A 484 21.46 -10.87 13.20
CA TYR A 484 21.33 -10.03 12.01
C TYR A 484 22.54 -10.22 11.08
N GLN A 485 22.30 -10.68 9.85
CA GLN A 485 23.33 -10.78 8.82
C GLN A 485 22.86 -10.12 7.53
N GLN A 486 23.51 -9.00 7.16
CA GLN A 486 23.34 -8.39 5.84
C GLN A 486 24.15 -9.18 4.81
N ILE A 487 23.50 -9.64 3.75
CA ILE A 487 24.11 -10.33 2.61
C ILE A 487 24.51 -9.31 1.55
N ALA A 488 23.57 -8.46 1.15
CA ALA A 488 23.79 -7.46 0.09
C ALA A 488 22.96 -6.19 0.31
N ARG A 489 23.37 -5.11 -0.35
CA ARG A 489 22.61 -3.86 -0.38
C ARG A 489 22.69 -3.22 -1.76
N LEU A 490 21.67 -3.49 -2.56
CA LEU A 490 21.61 -3.15 -3.98
C LEU A 490 20.83 -1.86 -4.19
N LYS A 491 21.28 -0.98 -5.08
CA LYS A 491 20.55 0.20 -5.52
C LYS A 491 19.62 -0.21 -6.66
N VAL A 492 18.32 -0.13 -6.41
CA VAL A 492 17.26 -0.57 -7.36
C VAL A 492 16.33 0.57 -7.77
N SER A 493 16.48 1.75 -7.15
CA SER A 493 15.71 2.97 -7.44
C SER A 493 14.20 2.77 -7.39
N GLY A 494 13.73 1.87 -6.52
CA GLY A 494 12.31 1.61 -6.30
C GLY A 494 11.62 2.71 -5.49
N MET A 495 10.29 2.63 -5.44
CA MET A 495 9.44 3.54 -4.65
C MET A 495 9.21 3.03 -3.22
N GLY A 496 9.05 3.94 -2.26
CA GLY A 496 8.98 3.60 -0.83
C GLY A 496 7.63 3.08 -0.31
N CYS A 497 6.55 3.24 -1.06
CA CYS A 497 5.20 2.76 -0.68
C CYS A 497 4.78 1.48 -1.41
N THR A 498 5.64 0.97 -2.30
CA THR A 498 5.35 -0.15 -3.19
C THR A 498 6.08 -1.39 -2.71
N SER A 499 5.47 -2.55 -2.85
CA SER A 499 6.15 -3.84 -2.65
C SER A 499 6.71 -4.33 -3.99
N PRO A 500 7.90 -4.94 -4.03
CA PRO A 500 8.34 -5.63 -5.23
C PRO A 500 7.52 -6.91 -5.48
N ALA A 501 7.68 -7.50 -6.66
CA ALA A 501 7.26 -8.87 -6.94
C ALA A 501 8.51 -9.72 -7.28
N LEU A 502 8.45 -11.01 -6.98
CA LEU A 502 9.55 -11.95 -7.25
C LEU A 502 9.02 -13.14 -8.04
N SER A 503 9.71 -13.50 -9.11
CA SER A 503 9.40 -14.72 -9.88
C SER A 503 10.64 -15.25 -10.59
N ASN A 504 10.92 -16.54 -10.43
CA ASN A 504 12.08 -17.24 -11.00
C ASN A 504 13.40 -16.50 -10.71
N GLY A 505 13.58 -16.04 -9.48
CA GLY A 505 14.73 -15.23 -9.05
C GLY A 505 14.83 -13.84 -9.67
N ARG A 506 13.81 -13.39 -10.43
CA ARG A 506 13.73 -12.03 -10.98
C ARG A 506 12.90 -11.14 -10.08
N LEU A 507 13.47 -10.01 -9.69
CA LEU A 507 12.81 -9.00 -8.87
C LEU A 507 12.23 -7.91 -9.76
N ILE A 508 10.91 -7.73 -9.70
CA ILE A 508 10.20 -6.65 -10.38
C ILE A 508 9.99 -5.50 -9.40
N VAL A 509 10.56 -4.35 -9.73
CA VAL A 509 10.58 -3.15 -8.90
C VAL A 509 9.75 -2.06 -9.54
N ARG A 510 8.83 -1.48 -8.75
CA ARG A 510 8.12 -0.27 -9.14
C ARG A 510 9.04 0.94 -8.96
N GLN A 511 9.44 1.54 -10.07
CA GLN A 511 10.17 2.81 -10.10
C GLN A 511 9.19 3.97 -10.35
N LYS A 512 9.66 5.21 -10.20
CA LYS A 512 8.82 6.41 -10.30
C LYS A 512 8.06 6.51 -11.63
N GLU A 513 8.64 6.06 -12.73
CA GLU A 513 8.08 6.26 -14.07
C GLU A 513 8.05 4.98 -14.90
N ALA A 514 8.36 3.81 -14.31
CA ALA A 514 8.46 2.53 -15.02
C ALA A 514 8.38 1.34 -14.05
N LEU A 515 8.40 0.13 -14.63
CA LEU A 515 8.82 -1.10 -13.94
C LEU A 515 10.23 -1.45 -14.38
N ALA A 516 11.03 -1.98 -13.46
CA ALA A 516 12.36 -2.51 -13.76
C ALA A 516 12.49 -3.94 -13.24
N CYS A 517 13.20 -4.79 -13.98
CA CYS A 517 13.48 -6.17 -13.60
C CYS A 517 14.95 -6.35 -13.29
N PHE A 518 15.26 -6.94 -12.13
CA PHE A 518 16.62 -7.27 -11.71
C PHE A 518 16.78 -8.78 -11.58
N ASP A 519 17.94 -9.29 -11.97
CA ASP A 519 18.30 -10.69 -11.75
C ASP A 519 18.95 -10.86 -10.38
N LEU A 520 18.33 -11.63 -9.50
CA LEU A 520 18.88 -11.94 -8.18
C LEU A 520 19.51 -13.33 -8.10
N ARG A 521 19.57 -14.07 -9.21
CA ARG A 521 20.12 -15.42 -9.23
C ARG A 521 21.64 -15.40 -9.09
N PRO A 522 22.25 -16.48 -8.55
CA PRO A 522 23.69 -16.66 -8.59
C PRO A 522 24.22 -16.53 -10.02
N GLN A 523 25.26 -15.73 -10.19
CA GLN A 523 25.95 -15.65 -11.47
C GLN A 523 26.75 -16.95 -11.68
N PRO A 524 26.75 -17.52 -12.89
CA PRO A 524 27.44 -18.77 -13.20
C PRO A 524 28.97 -18.68 -13.10
#